data_AF-A0A7C5ALL1-F1
#
_entry.id   AF-A0A7C5ALL1-F1
#
_cell.length_a   1.000
_cell.length_b   1.000
_cell.length_c   1.000
_cell.angle_alpha   90.00
_cell.angle_beta   90.00
_cell.angle_gamma   90.00
#
_symmetry.space_group_name_H-M   'P 1'
#
loop_
_entity.id
_entity.type
_entity.pdbx_description
1 polymer ?
#
loop_
_entity_poly.entity_id
_entity_poly.type
_entity_poly.pdbx_seq_one_letter_code
_entity_poly.pdbx_strand_id
1 'polypeptide(L)'
;MSSGRRFLILAGAAALLLFLWPGAWVSGAAVRKCPPFHLKTEDGKIINPLTGENADQPYSPRQTCGTCHNYEEITKGFHFQQGWDKIRDNFSLDKPWVLSDGMMGKM
;
A
#
# COMPACT_ATOMS: atom_id res chain seq x y z
N MET A 1 -11.89 -48.94 38.99
CA MET A 1 -11.15 -47.68 38.75
C MET A 1 -10.58 -47.60 37.31
N SER A 2 -11.39 -47.77 36.25
CA SER A 2 -10.88 -47.88 34.85
C SER A 2 -11.47 -46.86 33.86
N SER A 3 -12.69 -46.35 34.11
CA SER A 3 -13.40 -45.46 33.18
C SER A 3 -12.86 -44.01 33.17
N GLY A 4 -12.66 -43.39 34.33
CA GLY A 4 -12.25 -41.97 34.42
C GLY A 4 -10.86 -41.66 33.86
N ARG A 5 -9.94 -42.63 33.92
CA ARG A 5 -8.56 -42.47 33.42
C ARG A 5 -8.50 -42.50 31.88
N ARG A 6 -9.42 -43.23 31.23
CA ARG A 6 -9.57 -43.24 29.77
C ARG A 6 -10.14 -41.91 29.25
N PHE A 7 -11.09 -41.32 29.99
CA PHE A 7 -11.64 -40.01 29.66
C PHE A 7 -10.58 -38.90 29.70
N LEU A 8 -9.72 -38.90 30.72
CA LEU A 8 -8.64 -37.92 30.86
C LEU A 8 -7.56 -38.05 29.77
N ILE A 9 -7.22 -39.27 29.36
CA ILE A 9 -6.25 -39.51 28.27
C ILE A 9 -6.82 -39.07 26.91
N LEU A 10 -8.10 -39.35 26.65
CA LEU A 10 -8.75 -38.94 25.40
C LEU A 10 -8.91 -37.42 25.31
N ALA A 11 -9.24 -36.74 26.42
CA ALA A 11 -9.32 -35.28 26.47
C ALA A 11 -7.93 -34.62 26.26
N GLY A 12 -6.88 -35.19 26.86
CA GLY A 12 -5.51 -34.71 26.67
C GLY A 12 -5.00 -34.90 25.23
N ALA A 13 -5.32 -36.03 24.59
CA ALA A 13 -4.96 -36.30 23.21
C ALA A 13 -5.68 -35.35 22.21
N ALA A 14 -6.94 -35.02 22.46
CA ALA A 14 -7.69 -34.06 21.65
C ALA A 14 -7.12 -32.62 21.75
N ALA A 15 -6.69 -32.20 22.94
CA ALA A 15 -6.04 -30.90 23.14
C ALA A 15 -4.66 -30.81 22.44
N LEU A 16 -3.89 -31.91 22.45
CA LEU A 16 -2.61 -32.00 21.74
C LEU A 16 -2.78 -31.99 20.21
N LEU A 17 -3.82 -32.65 19.70
CA LEU A 17 -4.16 -32.65 18.27
C LEU A 17 -4.60 -31.26 17.77
N LEU A 18 -5.25 -30.46 18.61
CA LEU A 18 -5.59 -29.07 18.28
C LEU A 18 -4.37 -28.14 18.28
N PHE A 19 -3.40 -28.37 19.18
CA PHE A 19 -2.17 -27.57 19.24
C PHE A 19 -1.16 -27.92 18.13
N LEU A 20 -1.15 -29.17 17.68
CA LEU A 20 -0.28 -29.69 16.62
C LEU A 20 -0.92 -29.67 15.23
N TRP A 21 -2.16 -29.19 15.08
CA TRP A 21 -2.81 -29.04 13.78
C TRP A 21 -2.08 -27.95 12.98
N PRO A 22 -1.39 -28.27 11.86
CA PRO A 22 -0.58 -27.31 11.12
C PRO A 22 -1.39 -26.13 10.57
N GLY A 23 -2.69 -26.35 10.30
CA GLY A 23 -3.65 -25.31 9.91
C GLY A 23 -3.99 -24.27 10.99
N ALA A 24 -3.71 -24.50 12.27
CA ALA A 24 -3.94 -23.51 13.34
C ALA A 24 -2.91 -22.37 13.30
N TRP A 25 -1.83 -22.56 12.55
CA TRP A 25 -0.73 -21.62 12.36
C TRP A 25 -0.59 -21.18 10.90
N VAL A 26 -1.62 -21.37 10.07
CA VAL A 26 -1.66 -20.71 8.77
C VAL A 26 -1.99 -19.25 9.02
N SER A 27 -0.94 -18.45 9.21
CA SER A 27 -1.04 -17.00 9.13
C SER A 27 -1.63 -16.68 7.75
N GLY A 28 -2.90 -16.27 7.72
CA GLY A 28 -3.53 -15.82 6.49
C GLY A 28 -2.64 -14.76 5.83
N ALA A 29 -2.34 -14.94 4.54
CA ALA A 29 -1.56 -13.97 3.79
C ALA A 29 -2.15 -12.57 3.99
N ALA A 30 -1.30 -11.60 4.31
CA ALA A 30 -1.74 -10.22 4.54
C ALA A 30 -2.56 -9.74 3.34
N VAL A 31 -3.83 -9.41 3.58
CA VAL A 31 -4.71 -8.84 2.55
C VAL A 31 -4.08 -7.52 2.11
N ARG A 32 -3.67 -7.43 0.84
CA ARG A 32 -3.19 -6.17 0.29
C ARG A 32 -4.32 -5.16 0.35
N LYS A 33 -4.11 -4.07 1.09
CA LYS A 33 -5.10 -2.98 1.23
C LYS A 33 -5.44 -2.31 -0.09
N CYS A 34 -4.56 -2.42 -1.10
CA CYS A 34 -4.78 -1.92 -2.44
C CYS A 34 -4.50 -3.03 -3.47
N PRO A 35 -5.49 -3.40 -4.32
CA PRO A 35 -5.26 -4.32 -5.43
C PRO A 35 -4.30 -3.70 -6.45
N PRO A 36 -3.70 -4.48 -7.35
CA PRO A 36 -2.98 -3.92 -8.49
C PRO A 36 -3.85 -2.95 -9.28
N PHE A 37 -3.27 -1.82 -9.70
CA PHE A 37 -3.89 -0.87 -10.61
C PHE A 37 -2.85 -0.38 -11.62
N HIS A 38 -3.32 0.08 -12.78
CA HIS A 38 -2.46 0.66 -13.80
C HIS A 38 -2.23 2.15 -13.53
N LEU A 39 -1.00 2.61 -13.74
CA LEU A 39 -0.73 4.04 -13.85
C LEU A 39 -1.38 4.58 -15.12
N LYS A 40 -1.86 5.82 -15.06
CA LYS A 40 -2.50 6.49 -16.19
C LYS A 40 -1.84 7.82 -16.49
N THR A 41 -1.83 8.19 -17.75
CA THR A 41 -1.50 9.54 -18.23
C THR A 41 -2.61 10.54 -17.84
N GLU A 42 -2.40 11.83 -18.08
CA GLU A 42 -3.40 12.87 -17.80
C GLU A 42 -4.69 12.72 -18.63
N ASP A 43 -4.59 12.24 -19.86
CA ASP A 43 -5.72 11.88 -20.73
C ASP A 43 -6.33 10.50 -20.39
N GLY A 44 -5.83 9.83 -19.34
CA GLY A 44 -6.40 8.60 -18.81
C GLY A 44 -5.97 7.31 -19.52
N LYS A 45 -4.99 7.37 -20.43
CA LYS A 45 -4.42 6.19 -21.09
C LYS A 45 -3.55 5.41 -20.12
N ILE A 46 -3.47 4.10 -20.29
CA ILE A 46 -2.62 3.24 -19.45
C ILE A 46 -1.15 3.48 -19.77
N ILE A 47 -0.33 3.59 -18.74
CA ILE A 47 1.13 3.55 -18.84
C ILE A 47 1.56 2.11 -18.54
N ASN A 48 2.23 1.49 -19.50
CA ASN A 48 2.80 0.15 -19.35
C ASN A 48 4.32 0.17 -19.57
N PRO A 49 5.12 0.22 -18.50
CA PRO A 49 6.57 0.29 -18.61
C PRO A 49 7.20 -1.02 -19.12
N LEU A 50 6.48 -2.15 -19.09
CA LEU A 50 7.00 -3.44 -19.56
C LEU A 50 6.93 -3.55 -21.09
N THR A 51 5.95 -2.91 -21.72
CA THR A 51 5.77 -2.91 -23.18
C THR A 51 6.24 -1.61 -23.84
N GLY A 52 6.49 -0.57 -23.05
CA GLY A 52 6.84 0.77 -23.52
C GLY A 52 5.64 1.65 -23.88
N GLU A 53 4.42 1.14 -23.76
CA GLU A 53 3.20 1.91 -24.06
C GLU A 53 3.07 3.11 -23.10
N ASN A 54 3.09 4.33 -23.66
CA ASN A 54 3.04 5.60 -22.94
C ASN A 54 4.10 5.72 -21.81
N ALA A 55 5.19 4.94 -21.86
CA ALA A 55 6.19 4.88 -20.78
C ALA A 55 7.03 6.16 -20.66
N ASP A 56 7.02 7.01 -21.69
CA ASP A 56 7.64 8.32 -21.74
C ASP A 56 6.76 9.45 -21.19
N GLN A 57 5.48 9.16 -20.91
CA GLN A 57 4.51 10.15 -20.47
C GLN A 57 4.48 10.27 -18.94
N PRO A 58 4.23 11.46 -18.38
CA PRO A 58 4.05 11.62 -16.93
C PRO A 58 2.76 10.92 -16.49
N TYR A 59 2.82 10.28 -15.31
CA TYR A 59 1.62 9.72 -14.70
C TYR A 59 0.76 10.83 -14.06
N SER A 60 -0.55 10.64 -14.06
CA SER A 60 -1.52 11.53 -13.43
C SER A 60 -2.01 10.91 -12.13
N PRO A 61 -1.66 11.48 -10.95
CA PRO A 61 -2.26 11.11 -9.68
C PRO A 61 -3.80 11.20 -9.70
N ARG A 62 -4.36 12.16 -10.44
CA ARG A 62 -5.80 12.36 -10.57
C ARG A 62 -6.47 11.20 -11.28
N GLN A 63 -5.97 10.80 -12.44
CA GLN A 63 -6.54 9.69 -13.20
C GLN A 63 -6.27 8.33 -12.54
N THR A 64 -5.10 8.19 -11.90
CA THR A 64 -4.65 6.94 -11.29
C THR A 64 -5.32 6.73 -9.92
N CYS A 65 -5.01 7.56 -8.93
CA CYS A 65 -5.50 7.42 -7.56
C CYS A 65 -6.99 7.78 -7.44
N GLY A 66 -7.46 8.73 -8.26
CA GLY A 66 -8.87 9.14 -8.29
C GLY A 66 -9.85 8.03 -8.70
N THR A 67 -9.35 6.93 -9.27
CA THR A 67 -10.17 5.75 -9.58
C THR A 67 -10.63 5.02 -8.31
N CYS A 68 -9.83 5.07 -7.23
CA CYS A 68 -10.11 4.33 -5.99
C CYS A 68 -10.33 5.23 -4.77
N HIS A 69 -9.89 6.48 -4.84
CA HIS A 69 -9.97 7.45 -3.75
C HIS A 69 -10.57 8.76 -4.23
N ASN A 70 -11.18 9.52 -3.33
CA ASN A 70 -11.51 10.91 -3.63
C ASN A 70 -10.20 11.70 -3.76
N TYR A 71 -9.86 12.10 -4.98
CA TYR A 71 -8.60 12.78 -5.27
C TYR A 71 -8.42 14.05 -4.43
N GLU A 72 -9.47 14.86 -4.29
CA GLU A 72 -9.41 16.11 -3.53
C GLU A 72 -9.22 15.88 -2.03
N GLU A 73 -9.64 14.73 -1.52
CA GLU A 73 -9.44 14.37 -0.12
C GLU A 73 -8.00 13.91 0.13
N ILE A 74 -7.48 13.00 -0.70
CA ILE A 74 -6.12 12.48 -0.50
C ILE A 74 -5.05 13.56 -0.63
N THR A 75 -5.25 14.55 -1.52
CA THR A 75 -4.29 15.65 -1.70
C THR A 75 -4.20 16.56 -0.47
N LYS A 76 -5.15 16.50 0.47
CA LYS A 76 -5.08 17.24 1.73
C LYS A 76 -4.18 16.54 2.76
N GLY A 77 -3.78 15.29 2.52
CA GLY A 77 -2.91 14.54 3.39
C GLY A 77 -1.54 15.21 3.56
N PHE A 78 -0.97 15.10 4.77
CA PHE A 78 0.31 15.73 5.12
C PHE A 78 1.43 15.45 4.10
N HIS A 79 1.52 14.22 3.58
CA HIS A 79 2.50 13.83 2.58
C HIS A 79 2.50 14.73 1.34
N PHE A 80 1.30 15.12 0.86
CA PHE A 80 1.16 15.98 -0.31
C PHE A 80 1.33 17.45 0.04
N GLN A 81 0.99 17.86 1.26
CA GLN A 81 1.02 19.28 1.65
C GLN A 81 2.36 19.72 2.27
N GLN A 82 3.27 18.79 2.53
CA GLN A 82 4.53 19.08 3.20
C GLN A 82 5.39 20.05 2.38
N GLY A 83 5.72 21.19 2.99
CA GLY A 83 6.56 22.23 2.38
C GLY A 83 5.81 23.21 1.48
N TRP A 84 4.47 23.15 1.43
CA TRP A 84 3.65 24.07 0.64
C TRP A 84 3.74 25.53 1.15
N ASP A 85 3.89 25.72 2.45
CA ASP A 85 3.99 27.01 3.13
C ASP A 85 5.34 27.72 2.95
N LYS A 86 6.33 27.03 2.37
CA LYS A 86 7.72 27.51 2.24
C LYS A 86 8.24 27.51 0.80
N ILE A 87 7.35 27.55 -0.19
CA ILE A 87 7.71 27.55 -1.61
C ILE A 87 8.48 28.83 -1.99
N ARG A 88 9.57 28.67 -2.73
CA ARG A 88 10.37 29.77 -3.30
C ARG A 88 11.16 29.32 -4.53
N ASP A 89 11.15 30.13 -5.59
CA ASP A 89 11.82 29.82 -6.87
C ASP A 89 13.34 29.66 -6.75
N ASN A 90 13.93 30.26 -5.71
CA ASN A 90 15.37 30.19 -5.42
C ASN A 90 15.70 29.22 -4.27
N PHE A 91 14.83 28.26 -3.95
CA PHE A 91 15.07 27.29 -2.87
C PHE A 91 16.36 26.48 -3.08
N SER A 92 16.54 25.92 -4.28
CA SER A 92 17.74 25.20 -4.68
C SER A 92 18.23 25.72 -6.02
N LEU A 93 19.39 26.37 -6.01
CA LEU A 93 20.02 26.86 -7.23
C LEU A 93 20.49 25.71 -8.14
N ASP A 94 20.93 24.60 -7.53
CA ASP A 94 21.41 23.42 -8.26
C ASP A 94 20.26 22.54 -8.79
N LYS A 95 19.08 22.62 -8.16
CA LYS A 95 17.89 21.84 -8.53
C LYS A 95 16.67 22.76 -8.61
N PRO A 96 16.52 23.53 -9.69
CA PRO A 96 15.45 24.53 -9.82
C PRO A 96 14.02 23.97 -9.71
N TRP A 97 13.84 22.67 -9.91
CA TRP A 97 12.55 21.97 -9.74
C TRP A 97 12.21 21.66 -8.27
N VAL A 98 13.15 21.80 -7.33
CA VAL A 98 12.91 21.63 -5.90
C VAL A 98 12.59 23.00 -5.29
N LEU A 99 11.33 23.22 -4.96
CA LEU A 99 10.82 24.53 -4.52
C LEU A 99 10.70 24.70 -3.01
N SER A 100 10.83 23.63 -2.22
CA SER A 100 10.77 23.68 -0.75
C SER A 100 11.51 22.52 -0.09
N ASP A 101 11.60 22.57 1.25
CA ASP A 101 12.18 21.52 2.09
C ASP A 101 11.28 20.29 2.22
N GLY A 102 9.99 20.42 1.91
CA GLY A 102 9.02 19.34 1.99
C GLY A 102 9.03 18.37 0.81
N MET A 103 7.99 17.54 0.69
CA MET A 103 7.86 16.53 -0.37
C MET A 103 7.12 17.06 -1.61
N MET A 104 6.54 18.25 -1.52
CA MET A 104 5.93 18.91 -2.66
C MET A 104 6.96 19.10 -3.79
N GLY A 105 6.65 18.58 -4.98
CA GLY A 105 7.52 18.67 -6.16
C GLY A 105 8.73 17.72 -6.15
N LYS A 106 8.94 16.93 -5.10
CA LYS A 106 9.95 15.85 -5.07
C LYS A 106 9.28 14.56 -5.55
N MET A 107 9.31 14.33 -6.87
CA MET A 107 8.91 13.08 -7.51
C MET A 107 10.14 12.38 -8.08
#